data_AF-A0AAD2JHD1-F1
#
_entry.id   AF-A0AAD2JHD1-F1
#
_cell.length_a   1.000
_cell.length_b   1.000
_cell.length_c   1.000
_cell.angle_alpha   90.00
_cell.angle_beta   90.00
_cell.angle_gamma   90.00
#
_symmetry.space_group_name_H-M   'P 1'
#
loop_
_entity.id
_entity.type
_entity.pdbx_description
1 polymer ?
#
loop_
_entity_poly.entity_id
_entity_poly.type
_entity_poly.pdbx_seq_one_letter_code
_entity_poly.pdbx_strand_id
1 'polypeptide(L)'
;MKIYFSIALSAAIFTNVANAQSLFDYSAPATGSAKCALINVIMDESGSMGGDQTFLKNVALPKMATELHSSNHNYSDVFVCSSGFGYSRTNNAQAYRHLGCTTYNSAGVIANSTALAWYANGAIEDGWYAMKHGMQDVPSSINGTDLLSHCARVDKNLILVTDEDRDDAYSNVDATNIANLIDTNGYILNVIANYGINNNINDFGMNIGGGGSNSTIFRFDSSAPDNHMTYQDFRPYETYVTSFGGTHPHYTELIVDKPGAAWNINSLRSGGLRAQTFADIFVDIKVKEISNGTGGPSGGGGTVRVGGPEAGGDPHITTWNHKEHYEYHGQCDLVMVKDPTFADGLGLYVHIRTKIVRYWSYIQSVAIRIDDDVLEIEGSADAHDDQAHYWKNFEYQGDLDTFAGFPVTQKLPSVYKRTYTIDLSSKFPGQEITIQLYKEFVRVKLNGNEQVFGNSVGLLGDYKTGKTLARDGVTVLDDFTDLGDEWQVLPSEPTLFHEIAHPQFPELCLKPEDPRGERKRRLEESSISEEDAEKACVSLKDPLAIKDCVYDVLATQDVDMVGAF
;
A
#
# COMPACT_ATOMS: atom_id res chain seq x y z
N MET A 1 9.90 -69.99 55.34
CA MET A 1 11.19 -69.29 55.16
C MET A 1 11.73 -69.63 53.77
N LYS A 2 11.43 -68.81 52.76
CA LYS A 2 12.00 -68.90 51.42
C LYS A 2 12.38 -67.48 51.02
N ILE A 3 13.67 -67.26 50.86
CA ILE A 3 14.30 -66.01 50.45
C ILE A 3 14.39 -66.07 48.93
N TYR A 4 13.86 -65.06 48.24
CA TYR A 4 14.15 -64.80 46.82
C TYR A 4 15.05 -63.56 46.75
N PHE A 5 16.23 -63.76 46.16
CA PHE A 5 17.13 -62.70 45.73
C PHE A 5 16.54 -62.04 44.47
N SER A 6 16.47 -60.70 44.44
CA SER A 6 16.37 -59.93 43.21
C SER A 6 17.51 -58.92 43.18
N ILE A 7 18.29 -58.98 42.11
CA ILE A 7 19.45 -58.17 41.82
C ILE A 7 18.94 -56.80 41.33
N ALA A 8 19.19 -55.75 42.11
CA ALA A 8 19.00 -54.37 41.66
C ALA A 8 20.28 -53.91 40.96
N LEU A 9 20.26 -53.90 39.62
CA LEU A 9 21.29 -53.26 38.80
C LEU A 9 20.93 -51.76 38.73
N SER A 10 21.71 -50.91 39.40
CA SER A 10 21.60 -49.46 39.27
C SER A 10 22.11 -49.02 37.91
N ALA A 11 21.20 -48.63 37.01
CA ALA A 11 21.51 -47.79 35.87
C ALA A 11 21.12 -46.36 36.22
N ALA A 12 22.12 -45.52 36.50
CA ALA A 12 21.96 -44.08 36.55
C ALA A 12 21.61 -43.60 35.13
N ILE A 13 20.33 -43.31 34.90
CA ILE A 13 19.88 -42.65 33.68
C ILE A 13 20.17 -41.16 33.87
N PHE A 14 21.25 -40.69 33.24
CA PHE A 14 21.38 -39.27 32.90
C PHE A 14 20.23 -38.92 31.94
N THR A 15 19.17 -38.34 32.47
CA THR A 15 18.21 -37.60 31.66
C THR A 15 18.88 -36.29 31.23
N ASN A 16 19.56 -36.31 30.09
CA ASN A 16 19.70 -35.12 29.27
C ASN A 16 18.30 -34.77 28.77
N VAL A 17 17.55 -33.98 29.54
CA VAL A 17 16.41 -33.26 29.00
C VAL A 17 17.02 -32.18 28.12
N ALA A 18 17.30 -32.51 26.87
CA ALA A 18 17.42 -31.50 25.83
C ALA A 18 16.09 -30.76 25.85
N ASN A 19 16.14 -29.50 26.30
CA ASN A 19 14.98 -28.63 26.36
C ASN A 19 14.47 -28.50 24.93
N ALA A 20 13.40 -29.22 24.58
CA ALA A 20 12.81 -29.12 23.25
C ALA A 20 12.29 -27.68 23.12
N GLN A 21 12.97 -26.86 22.32
CA GLN A 21 12.58 -25.49 22.10
C GLN A 21 11.19 -25.49 21.46
N SER A 22 10.22 -24.83 22.09
CA SER A 22 8.88 -24.68 21.53
C SER A 22 8.97 -23.85 20.25
N LEU A 23 8.28 -24.28 19.20
CA LEU A 23 8.21 -23.58 17.92
C LEU A 23 7.17 -22.46 17.96
N PHE A 24 7.32 -21.46 17.08
CA PHE A 24 6.41 -20.33 16.99
C PHE A 24 5.04 -20.78 16.46
N ASP A 25 3.99 -20.49 17.21
CA ASP A 25 2.62 -20.78 16.82
C ASP A 25 2.04 -19.63 16.00
N TYR A 26 2.06 -19.78 14.68
CA TYR A 26 1.53 -18.79 13.74
C TYR A 26 0.01 -18.58 13.86
N SER A 27 -0.72 -19.51 14.50
CA SER A 27 -2.16 -19.43 14.67
C SER A 27 -2.60 -18.72 15.96
N ALA A 28 -1.67 -18.56 16.91
CA ALA A 28 -1.95 -17.91 18.18
C ALA A 28 -1.81 -16.38 18.06
N PRO A 29 -2.74 -15.61 18.67
CA PRO A 29 -2.63 -14.16 18.67
C PRO A 29 -1.48 -13.70 19.56
N ALA A 30 -0.80 -12.63 19.15
CA ALA A 30 0.17 -11.96 20.00
C ALA A 30 -0.56 -11.14 21.08
N THR A 31 0.00 -11.10 22.29
CA THR A 31 -0.62 -10.55 23.51
C THR A 31 0.24 -9.50 24.21
N GLY A 32 1.43 -9.25 23.68
CA GLY A 32 2.37 -8.29 24.23
C GLY A 32 2.08 -6.85 23.80
N SER A 33 3.10 -6.00 23.91
CA SER A 33 2.98 -4.55 23.63
C SER A 33 4.04 -4.03 22.64
N ALA A 34 5.11 -4.80 22.41
CA ALA A 34 6.21 -4.39 21.55
C ALA A 34 5.85 -4.51 20.05
N LYS A 35 6.35 -3.58 19.24
CA LYS A 35 6.29 -3.70 17.78
C LYS A 35 7.52 -4.47 17.31
N CYS A 36 7.32 -5.64 16.72
CA CYS A 36 8.41 -6.56 16.40
C CYS A 36 8.47 -6.88 14.91
N ALA A 37 9.67 -7.01 14.36
CA ALA A 37 9.91 -7.51 13.02
C ALA A 37 10.58 -8.89 13.09
N LEU A 38 10.16 -9.82 12.23
CA LEU A 38 10.80 -11.11 12.03
C LEU A 38 11.23 -11.25 10.56
N ILE A 39 12.53 -11.16 10.31
CA ILE A 39 13.14 -11.35 8.99
C ILE A 39 13.67 -12.78 8.92
N ASN A 40 13.09 -13.60 8.05
CA ASN A 40 13.50 -14.99 7.85
C ASN A 40 14.23 -15.14 6.52
N VAL A 41 15.51 -15.52 6.54
CA VAL A 41 16.37 -15.56 5.36
C VAL A 41 16.63 -17.01 4.95
N ILE A 42 16.26 -17.35 3.72
CA ILE A 42 16.46 -18.65 3.08
C ILE A 42 17.55 -18.46 2.03
N MET A 43 18.75 -18.96 2.34
CA MET A 43 19.96 -18.67 1.59
C MET A 43 20.48 -19.92 0.88
N ASP A 44 20.66 -19.80 -0.43
CA ASP A 44 21.40 -20.75 -1.25
C ASP A 44 22.88 -20.76 -0.82
N GLU A 45 23.38 -21.95 -0.50
CA GLU A 45 24.73 -22.19 -0.01
C GLU A 45 25.68 -22.69 -1.10
N SER A 46 25.32 -22.59 -2.38
CA SER A 46 26.18 -22.94 -3.51
C SER A 46 27.42 -22.05 -3.58
N GLY A 47 28.46 -22.52 -4.29
CA GLY A 47 29.77 -21.87 -4.32
C GLY A 47 29.78 -20.49 -4.99
N SER A 48 28.79 -20.19 -5.84
CA SER A 48 28.60 -18.89 -6.52
C SER A 48 28.07 -17.80 -5.59
N MET A 49 27.44 -18.17 -4.47
CA MET A 49 26.67 -17.25 -3.62
C MET A 49 27.48 -16.44 -2.61
N GLY A 50 28.80 -16.63 -2.53
CA GLY A 50 29.62 -16.00 -1.48
C GLY A 50 29.55 -14.46 -1.44
N GLY A 51 29.38 -13.81 -2.60
CA GLY A 51 29.17 -12.37 -2.69
C GLY A 51 27.80 -11.93 -2.16
N ASP A 52 26.76 -12.66 -2.52
CA ASP A 52 25.37 -12.38 -2.15
C ASP A 52 25.12 -12.63 -0.66
N GLN A 53 25.72 -13.69 -0.11
CA GLN A 53 25.78 -13.96 1.33
C GLN A 53 26.46 -12.82 2.09
N THR A 54 27.58 -12.33 1.57
CA THR A 54 28.31 -11.19 2.15
C THR A 54 27.46 -9.92 2.14
N PHE A 55 26.72 -9.68 1.06
CA PHE A 55 25.79 -8.56 0.93
C PHE A 55 24.66 -8.63 1.97
N LEU A 56 23.96 -9.76 2.08
CA LEU A 56 22.88 -9.94 3.05
C LEU A 56 23.39 -9.71 4.48
N LYS A 57 24.52 -10.34 4.83
CA LYS A 57 25.09 -10.31 6.18
C LYS A 57 25.59 -8.93 6.60
N ASN A 58 26.32 -8.24 5.71
CA ASN A 58 27.08 -7.05 6.08
C ASN A 58 26.44 -5.75 5.64
N VAL A 59 25.45 -5.80 4.74
CA VAL A 59 24.83 -4.60 4.16
C VAL A 59 23.32 -4.60 4.40
N ALA A 60 22.59 -5.55 3.83
CA ALA A 60 21.13 -5.48 3.82
C ALA A 60 20.52 -5.64 5.22
N LEU A 61 20.82 -6.73 5.93
CA LEU A 61 20.21 -7.01 7.24
C LEU A 61 20.58 -5.96 8.31
N PRO A 62 21.85 -5.52 8.46
CA PRO A 62 22.20 -4.46 9.39
C PRO A 62 21.49 -3.13 9.10
N LYS A 63 21.40 -2.73 7.82
CA LYS A 63 20.72 -1.49 7.41
C LYS A 63 19.22 -1.59 7.66
N MET A 64 18.57 -2.69 7.26
CA MET A 64 17.15 -2.93 7.54
C MET A 64 16.85 -2.84 9.03
N ALA A 65 17.66 -3.47 9.88
CA ALA A 65 17.46 -3.40 11.32
C ALA A 65 17.62 -1.98 11.88
N THR A 66 18.64 -1.25 11.43
CA THR A 66 18.86 0.15 11.84
C THR A 66 17.66 1.02 11.48
N GLU A 67 17.14 0.90 10.27
CA GLU A 67 15.98 1.69 9.83
C GLU A 67 14.69 1.28 10.54
N LEU A 68 14.45 -0.01 10.78
CA LEU A 68 13.27 -0.47 11.54
C LEU A 68 13.29 0.06 12.99
N HIS A 69 14.46 0.10 13.63
CA HIS A 69 14.62 0.66 14.98
C HIS A 69 14.53 2.20 15.01
N SER A 70 14.60 2.87 13.85
CA SER A 70 14.56 4.34 13.79
C SER A 70 13.23 4.90 14.32
N SER A 71 13.24 6.19 14.66
CA SER A 71 12.03 6.91 15.10
C SER A 71 10.91 6.94 14.06
N ASN A 72 11.22 6.65 12.78
CA ASN A 72 10.24 6.62 11.71
C ASN A 72 9.40 5.33 11.75
N HIS A 73 9.97 4.22 12.24
CA HIS A 73 9.34 2.89 12.18
C HIS A 73 9.06 2.29 13.56
N ASN A 74 9.80 2.72 14.59
CA ASN A 74 9.61 2.43 16.02
C ASN A 74 9.47 0.94 16.35
N TYR A 75 10.24 0.07 15.69
CA TYR A 75 10.34 -1.33 16.09
C TYR A 75 11.15 -1.43 17.38
N SER A 76 10.60 -2.12 18.37
CA SER A 76 11.29 -2.43 19.63
C SER A 76 12.34 -3.51 19.42
N ASP A 77 12.03 -4.50 18.58
CA ASP A 77 12.86 -5.68 18.35
C ASP A 77 12.83 -6.09 16.89
N VAL A 78 14.03 -6.36 16.35
CA VAL A 78 14.22 -6.88 15.00
C VAL A 78 14.86 -8.25 15.13
N PHE A 79 14.04 -9.28 14.99
CA PHE A 79 14.44 -10.68 14.99
C PHE A 79 14.88 -11.09 13.58
N VAL A 80 15.93 -11.91 13.52
CA VAL A 80 16.37 -12.55 12.28
C VAL A 80 16.48 -14.05 12.50
N CYS A 81 15.85 -14.82 11.64
CA CYS A 81 16.05 -16.26 11.51
C CYS A 81 16.73 -16.53 10.18
N SER A 82 17.55 -17.57 10.11
CA SER A 82 18.07 -17.99 8.81
C SER A 82 18.25 -19.48 8.69
N SER A 83 18.07 -19.94 7.45
CA SER A 83 18.35 -21.29 7.02
C SER A 83 19.15 -21.26 5.71
N GLY A 84 20.04 -22.23 5.57
CA GLY A 84 20.79 -22.50 4.36
C GLY A 84 20.19 -23.69 3.62
N PHE A 85 20.30 -23.70 2.29
CA PHE A 85 19.96 -24.86 1.47
C PHE A 85 21.04 -25.10 0.41
N GLY A 86 21.03 -26.26 -0.24
CA GLY A 86 22.15 -26.71 -1.08
C GLY A 86 23.06 -27.73 -0.40
N TYR A 87 23.06 -27.86 0.92
CA TYR A 87 24.06 -28.65 1.65
C TYR A 87 23.88 -30.19 1.54
N SER A 88 24.58 -30.86 0.61
CA SER A 88 25.18 -32.24 0.72
C SER A 88 25.21 -33.04 -0.60
N ARG A 89 26.33 -33.76 -0.86
CA ARG A 89 26.49 -34.82 -1.89
C ARG A 89 26.42 -36.25 -1.36
N THR A 90 26.08 -36.47 -0.08
CA THR A 90 26.10 -37.81 0.53
C THR A 90 24.74 -38.19 1.14
N ASN A 91 24.24 -39.34 0.68
CA ASN A 91 23.11 -40.14 1.15
C ASN A 91 22.37 -39.62 2.40
N ASN A 92 21.18 -39.05 2.19
CA ASN A 92 20.17 -38.69 3.21
C ASN A 92 20.44 -37.50 4.15
N ALA A 93 21.49 -36.68 3.94
CA ALA A 93 21.61 -35.41 4.66
C ALA A 93 20.79 -34.31 3.96
N GLN A 94 19.90 -33.68 4.73
CA GLN A 94 18.89 -32.71 4.32
C GLN A 94 19.49 -31.60 3.43
N ALA A 95 18.90 -31.31 2.27
CA ALA A 95 19.22 -30.15 1.44
C ALA A 95 18.89 -28.79 2.11
N TYR A 96 18.65 -28.80 3.42
CA TYR A 96 18.23 -27.68 4.25
C TYR A 96 18.96 -27.77 5.60
N ARG A 97 19.34 -26.62 6.13
CA ARG A 97 19.99 -26.46 7.43
C ARG A 97 19.44 -25.22 8.12
N HIS A 98 18.82 -25.38 9.28
CA HIS A 98 18.47 -24.24 10.13
C HIS A 98 19.71 -23.73 10.86
N LEU A 99 20.05 -22.44 10.73
CA LEU A 99 21.20 -21.83 11.39
C LEU A 99 20.84 -21.23 12.76
N GLY A 100 19.54 -21.11 13.04
CA GLY A 100 18.99 -20.51 14.25
C GLY A 100 18.47 -19.09 14.03
N CYS A 101 18.05 -18.48 15.13
CA CYS A 101 17.52 -17.13 15.15
C CYS A 101 18.22 -16.27 16.20
N THR A 102 18.24 -14.96 15.98
CA THR A 102 18.83 -13.98 16.89
C THR A 102 18.20 -12.60 16.69
N THR A 103 18.77 -11.56 17.30
CA THR A 103 18.30 -10.17 17.19
C THR A 103 19.37 -9.24 16.65
N TYR A 104 18.92 -8.17 16.00
CA TYR A 104 19.72 -6.98 15.73
C TYR A 104 19.33 -5.85 16.68
N ASN A 105 20.33 -5.10 17.15
CA ASN A 105 20.08 -3.85 17.88
C ASN A 105 19.93 -2.66 16.93
N SER A 106 19.62 -1.48 17.49
CA SER A 106 19.44 -0.23 16.74
C SER A 106 20.68 0.29 16.00
N ALA A 107 21.87 -0.26 16.28
CA ALA A 107 23.10 0.04 15.56
C ALA A 107 23.39 -0.97 14.44
N GLY A 108 22.46 -1.88 14.12
CA GLY A 108 22.64 -2.92 13.12
C GLY A 108 23.63 -4.01 13.54
N VAL A 109 23.89 -4.16 14.84
CA VAL A 109 24.80 -5.19 15.37
C VAL A 109 24.01 -6.44 15.74
N ILE A 110 24.39 -7.57 15.15
CA ILE A 110 23.79 -8.88 15.41
C ILE A 110 24.26 -9.45 16.75
N ALA A 111 23.33 -9.98 17.55
CA ALA A 111 23.65 -10.57 18.85
C ALA A 111 24.39 -11.92 18.74
N ASN A 112 24.04 -12.74 17.74
CA ASN A 112 24.75 -13.99 17.45
C ASN A 112 25.00 -14.18 15.94
N SER A 113 26.23 -13.96 15.51
CA SER A 113 26.61 -14.08 14.09
C SER A 113 26.53 -15.50 13.53
N THR A 114 26.41 -16.55 14.37
CA THR A 114 26.28 -17.93 13.85
C THR A 114 24.94 -18.15 13.14
N ALA A 115 23.93 -17.33 13.44
CA ALA A 115 22.65 -17.35 12.74
C ALA A 115 22.78 -16.99 11.25
N LEU A 116 23.92 -16.42 10.81
CA LEU A 116 24.22 -16.07 9.41
C LEU A 116 25.53 -16.73 8.93
N ALA A 117 25.86 -17.91 9.46
CA ALA A 117 27.04 -18.70 9.09
C ALA A 117 26.74 -19.66 7.93
N TRP A 118 26.36 -19.10 6.78
CA TRP A 118 26.08 -19.87 5.56
C TRP A 118 27.35 -20.53 4.99
N TYR A 119 27.18 -21.64 4.31
CA TYR A 119 28.24 -22.31 3.53
C TYR A 119 28.28 -21.81 2.08
N ALA A 120 29.34 -22.17 1.37
CA ALA A 120 29.55 -21.83 -0.05
C ALA A 120 30.03 -23.08 -0.82
N ASN A 121 29.34 -24.21 -0.62
CA ASN A 121 29.66 -25.51 -1.20
C ASN A 121 28.44 -26.42 -1.41
N GLY A 122 27.25 -25.81 -1.57
CA GLY A 122 25.98 -26.47 -1.87
C GLY A 122 25.95 -27.18 -3.24
N ALA A 123 24.91 -27.97 -3.45
CA ALA A 123 24.72 -28.84 -4.60
C ALA A 123 23.25 -29.18 -4.94
N ILE A 124 22.31 -29.22 -3.98
CA ILE A 124 20.88 -29.51 -4.25
C ILE A 124 20.04 -28.28 -3.91
N GLU A 125 19.51 -27.60 -4.92
CA GLU A 125 18.89 -26.29 -4.77
C GLU A 125 17.36 -26.37 -4.71
N ASP A 126 16.81 -26.89 -3.60
CA ASP A 126 15.35 -26.89 -3.36
C ASP A 126 14.91 -25.75 -2.43
N GLY A 127 14.77 -24.55 -2.99
CA GLY A 127 14.35 -23.36 -2.24
C GLY A 127 12.92 -23.46 -1.68
N TRP A 128 12.03 -24.27 -2.28
CA TRP A 128 10.68 -24.48 -1.76
C TRP A 128 10.69 -25.29 -0.48
N TYR A 129 11.42 -26.40 -0.47
CA TYR A 129 11.64 -27.21 0.73
C TYR A 129 12.27 -26.36 1.84
N ALA A 130 13.24 -25.52 1.48
CA ALA A 130 13.92 -24.64 2.42
C ALA A 130 13.01 -23.55 3.02
N MET A 131 12.16 -22.90 2.22
CA MET A 131 11.18 -21.92 2.72
C MET A 131 10.19 -22.54 3.69
N LYS A 132 9.66 -23.73 3.37
CA LYS A 132 8.75 -24.47 4.26
C LYS A 132 9.38 -24.73 5.62
N HIS A 133 10.57 -25.32 5.64
CA HIS A 133 11.24 -25.65 6.88
C HIS A 133 11.74 -24.41 7.63
N GLY A 134 12.23 -23.39 6.91
CA GLY A 134 12.64 -22.12 7.51
C GLY A 134 11.51 -21.42 8.25
N MET A 135 10.26 -21.50 7.76
CA MET A 135 9.09 -21.02 8.50
C MET A 135 8.73 -21.91 9.69
N GLN A 136 8.82 -23.24 9.54
CA GLN A 136 8.46 -24.21 10.59
C GLN A 136 9.43 -24.21 11.77
N ASP A 137 10.71 -23.95 11.53
CA ASP A 137 11.76 -24.04 12.54
C ASP A 137 11.95 -22.74 13.35
N VAL A 138 11.14 -21.70 13.08
CA VAL A 138 11.16 -20.48 13.90
C VAL A 138 10.77 -20.84 15.34
N PRO A 139 11.61 -20.54 16.34
CA PRO A 139 11.29 -20.82 17.72
C PRO A 139 10.33 -19.77 18.28
N SER A 140 9.50 -20.20 19.23
CA SER A 140 8.60 -19.31 19.99
C SER A 140 9.34 -18.24 20.78
N SER A 141 10.58 -18.50 21.20
CA SER A 141 11.44 -17.56 21.89
C SER A 141 12.81 -17.42 21.22
N ILE A 142 13.24 -16.17 21.01
CA ILE A 142 14.52 -15.79 20.41
C ILE A 142 15.28 -14.91 21.41
N ASN A 143 16.52 -15.29 21.72
CA ASN A 143 17.37 -14.60 22.71
C ASN A 143 16.67 -14.37 24.08
N GLY A 144 15.79 -15.29 24.49
CA GLY A 144 15.03 -15.21 25.74
C GLY A 144 13.76 -14.36 25.68
N THR A 145 13.43 -13.79 24.52
CA THR A 145 12.20 -13.02 24.28
C THR A 145 11.17 -13.92 23.61
N ASP A 146 10.04 -14.16 24.25
CA ASP A 146 8.93 -14.93 23.68
C ASP A 146 8.13 -14.05 22.71
N LEU A 147 7.99 -14.49 21.46
CA LEU A 147 7.45 -13.67 20.38
C LEU A 147 5.97 -13.31 20.59
N LEU A 148 5.16 -14.22 21.13
CA LEU A 148 3.72 -14.00 21.26
C LEU A 148 3.35 -13.22 22.52
N SER A 149 4.09 -13.37 23.62
CA SER A 149 3.82 -12.64 24.87
C SER A 149 4.53 -11.30 24.97
N HIS A 150 5.61 -11.08 24.22
CA HIS A 150 6.33 -9.80 24.18
C HIS A 150 5.76 -8.83 23.15
N CYS A 151 5.49 -9.32 21.94
CA CYS A 151 5.07 -8.49 20.82
C CYS A 151 3.55 -8.29 20.81
N ALA A 152 3.10 -7.08 20.48
CA ALA A 152 1.72 -6.79 20.10
C ALA A 152 1.43 -7.24 18.67
N ARG A 153 2.46 -7.18 17.81
CA ARG A 153 2.44 -7.65 16.42
C ARG A 153 3.84 -8.09 16.02
N VAL A 154 3.92 -9.14 15.21
CA VAL A 154 5.15 -9.60 14.58
C VAL A 154 5.01 -9.45 13.07
N ASP A 155 5.64 -8.42 12.51
CA ASP A 155 5.68 -8.16 11.08
C ASP A 155 6.72 -9.05 10.41
N LYS A 156 6.30 -9.87 9.46
CA LYS A 156 7.05 -11.03 8.98
C LYS A 156 7.48 -10.84 7.53
N ASN A 157 8.78 -10.99 7.28
CA ASN A 157 9.38 -10.93 5.94
C ASN A 157 10.17 -12.21 5.67
N LEU A 158 9.96 -12.82 4.52
CA LEU A 158 10.67 -14.01 4.08
C LEU A 158 11.54 -13.61 2.88
N ILE A 159 12.85 -13.76 2.98
CA ILE A 159 13.80 -13.42 1.93
C ILE A 159 14.44 -14.70 1.41
N LEU A 160 14.05 -15.13 0.20
CA LEU A 160 14.72 -16.19 -0.54
C LEU A 160 15.84 -15.60 -1.38
N VAL A 161 17.03 -16.19 -1.36
CA VAL A 161 18.18 -15.77 -2.17
C VAL A 161 18.79 -16.99 -2.85
N THR A 162 18.82 -16.99 -4.18
CA THR A 162 19.38 -18.10 -4.99
C THR A 162 19.78 -17.65 -6.38
N ASP A 163 20.81 -18.27 -6.97
CA ASP A 163 21.16 -18.05 -8.37
C ASP A 163 20.90 -19.25 -9.30
N GLU A 164 20.27 -20.29 -8.77
CA GLU A 164 19.97 -21.54 -9.46
C GLU A 164 18.46 -21.79 -9.51
N ASP A 165 18.04 -22.71 -10.38
CA ASP A 165 16.67 -23.18 -10.44
C ASP A 165 16.41 -24.30 -9.44
N ARG A 166 15.13 -24.62 -9.21
CA ARG A 166 14.74 -25.63 -8.23
C ARG A 166 15.14 -27.03 -8.68
N ASP A 167 15.87 -27.73 -7.82
CA ASP A 167 15.99 -29.19 -7.88
C ASP A 167 14.79 -29.84 -7.20
N ASP A 168 13.92 -30.53 -7.96
CA ASP A 168 12.78 -31.27 -7.40
C ASP A 168 13.21 -32.58 -6.70
N ALA A 169 14.06 -32.44 -5.68
CA ALA A 169 14.59 -33.55 -4.89
C ALA A 169 13.54 -34.11 -3.91
N TYR A 170 12.51 -33.31 -3.56
CA TYR A 170 11.50 -33.66 -2.57
C TYR A 170 10.07 -33.45 -3.12
N SER A 171 9.42 -34.54 -3.50
CA SER A 171 8.13 -34.56 -4.22
C SER A 171 6.89 -34.14 -3.42
N ASN A 172 7.05 -33.59 -2.21
CA ASN A 172 5.95 -33.25 -1.30
C ASN A 172 5.80 -31.73 -1.05
N VAL A 173 6.40 -30.90 -1.91
CA VAL A 173 6.28 -29.45 -1.87
C VAL A 173 6.05 -28.94 -3.29
N ASP A 174 4.96 -28.20 -3.49
CA ASP A 174 4.63 -27.53 -4.75
C ASP A 174 4.43 -26.02 -4.53
N ALA A 175 4.39 -25.25 -5.63
CA ALA A 175 4.23 -23.80 -5.62
C ALA A 175 2.97 -23.35 -4.87
N THR A 176 1.86 -24.06 -5.04
CA THR A 176 0.58 -23.71 -4.40
C THR A 176 0.66 -23.91 -2.88
N ASN A 177 1.28 -25.02 -2.46
CA ASN A 177 1.48 -25.38 -1.06
C ASN A 177 2.37 -24.33 -0.35
N ILE A 178 3.42 -23.87 -1.03
CA ILE A 178 4.31 -22.83 -0.50
C ILE A 178 3.64 -21.47 -0.46
N ALA A 179 2.99 -21.03 -1.54
CA ALA A 179 2.29 -19.75 -1.56
C ALA A 179 1.24 -19.68 -0.44
N ASN A 180 0.44 -20.73 -0.27
CA ASN A 180 -0.53 -20.82 0.82
C ASN A 180 0.11 -20.79 2.21
N LEU A 181 1.26 -21.44 2.39
CA LEU A 181 1.97 -21.45 3.66
C LEU A 181 2.52 -20.07 4.02
N ILE A 182 3.07 -19.34 3.04
CA ILE A 182 3.54 -17.96 3.19
C ILE A 182 2.39 -17.06 3.60
N ASP A 183 1.27 -17.12 2.88
CA ASP A 183 0.07 -16.32 3.17
C ASP A 183 -0.51 -16.63 4.55
N THR A 184 -0.69 -17.92 4.87
CA THR A 184 -1.26 -18.37 6.15
C THR A 184 -0.37 -17.98 7.33
N ASN A 185 0.95 -18.05 7.15
CA ASN A 185 1.90 -17.62 8.16
C ASN A 185 2.10 -16.10 8.16
N GLY A 186 1.44 -15.35 7.27
CA GLY A 186 1.46 -13.90 7.20
C GLY A 186 2.83 -13.31 6.87
N TYR A 187 3.61 -13.98 6.03
CA TYR A 187 4.89 -13.46 5.53
C TYR A 187 4.70 -12.64 4.25
N ILE A 188 5.51 -11.59 4.10
CA ILE A 188 5.75 -10.93 2.81
C ILE A 188 6.96 -11.61 2.17
N LEU A 189 6.79 -12.21 0.99
CA LEU A 189 7.86 -12.92 0.29
C LEU A 189 8.68 -11.97 -0.57
N ASN A 190 10.00 -12.03 -0.43
CA ASN A 190 10.96 -11.36 -1.27
C ASN A 190 11.94 -12.35 -1.87
N VAL A 191 12.09 -12.31 -3.19
CA VAL A 191 12.90 -13.28 -3.93
C VAL A 191 14.04 -12.56 -4.60
N ILE A 192 15.27 -12.79 -4.16
CA ILE A 192 16.48 -12.39 -4.87
C ILE A 192 16.92 -13.58 -5.72
N ALA A 193 16.78 -13.46 -7.02
CA ALA A 193 16.92 -14.56 -7.97
C ALA A 193 17.73 -14.18 -9.21
N ASN A 194 18.29 -15.20 -9.87
CA ASN A 194 18.92 -15.05 -11.18
C ASN A 194 17.88 -15.03 -12.31
N TYR A 195 17.39 -13.84 -12.62
CA TYR A 195 16.49 -13.57 -13.73
C TYR A 195 16.77 -12.15 -14.28
N GLY A 196 16.28 -11.84 -15.48
CA GLY A 196 16.41 -10.53 -16.10
C GLY A 196 15.06 -9.82 -16.21
N ILE A 197 15.07 -8.49 -16.07
CA ILE A 197 13.92 -7.61 -16.38
C ILE A 197 14.33 -6.76 -17.57
N ASN A 198 13.54 -6.77 -18.65
CA ASN A 198 13.79 -5.99 -19.87
C ASN A 198 15.19 -6.21 -20.49
N ASN A 199 15.87 -7.32 -20.16
CA ASN A 199 17.29 -7.55 -20.44
C ASN A 199 18.20 -6.36 -20.07
N ASN A 200 17.84 -5.64 -19.00
CA ASN A 200 18.51 -4.43 -18.57
C ASN A 200 19.00 -4.58 -17.13
N ILE A 201 20.31 -4.53 -16.93
CA ILE A 201 20.95 -4.64 -15.61
C ILE A 201 20.63 -3.48 -14.66
N ASN A 202 20.08 -2.38 -15.20
CA ASN A 202 19.61 -1.28 -14.37
C ASN A 202 18.20 -1.54 -13.80
N ASP A 203 17.45 -2.52 -14.30
CA ASP A 203 16.18 -2.94 -13.69
C ASP A 203 16.48 -3.94 -12.57
N PHE A 204 16.47 -3.42 -11.35
CA PHE A 204 16.94 -4.08 -10.14
C PHE A 204 15.96 -5.09 -9.57
N GLY A 205 14.66 -4.83 -9.72
CA GLY A 205 13.62 -5.70 -9.20
C GLY A 205 12.24 -5.21 -9.60
N MET A 206 11.22 -5.98 -9.25
CA MET A 206 9.84 -5.63 -9.51
C MET A 206 8.87 -6.23 -8.50
N ASN A 207 7.80 -5.50 -8.22
CA ASN A 207 6.55 -6.07 -7.72
C ASN A 207 5.72 -6.48 -8.94
N ILE A 208 5.01 -7.61 -8.86
CA ILE A 208 4.23 -8.14 -9.99
C ILE A 208 2.76 -8.14 -9.61
N GLY A 209 1.96 -7.25 -10.20
CA GLY A 209 0.52 -7.14 -9.96
C GLY A 209 -0.32 -7.31 -11.22
N GLY A 210 -1.64 -7.24 -11.06
CA GLY A 210 -2.61 -7.30 -12.16
C GLY A 210 -2.56 -8.62 -12.93
N GLY A 211 -2.43 -9.75 -12.23
CA GLY A 211 -2.27 -11.06 -12.87
C GLY A 211 -0.98 -11.18 -13.69
N GLY A 212 0.02 -10.34 -13.40
CA GLY A 212 1.27 -10.30 -14.14
C GLY A 212 1.39 -9.19 -15.19
N SER A 213 0.33 -8.42 -15.43
CA SER A 213 0.34 -7.36 -16.45
C SER A 213 0.39 -5.95 -15.87
N ASN A 214 0.87 -5.81 -14.62
CA ASN A 214 1.06 -4.53 -13.97
C ASN A 214 2.23 -4.63 -12.98
N SER A 215 3.45 -4.61 -13.50
CA SER A 215 4.65 -4.70 -12.67
C SER A 215 5.23 -3.34 -12.36
N THR A 216 5.49 -3.07 -11.09
CA THR A 216 6.26 -1.89 -10.67
C THR A 216 7.74 -2.25 -10.70
N ILE A 217 8.52 -1.67 -11.60
CA ILE A 217 9.95 -1.95 -11.77
C ILE A 217 10.78 -0.89 -11.03
N PHE A 218 11.73 -1.35 -10.22
CA PHE A 218 12.74 -0.55 -9.56
C PHE A 218 13.97 -0.44 -10.46
N ARG A 219 14.33 0.77 -10.89
CA ARG A 219 15.42 1.00 -11.85
C ARG A 219 16.48 1.95 -11.32
N PHE A 220 17.75 1.63 -11.58
CA PHE A 220 18.85 2.57 -11.48
C PHE A 220 18.75 3.68 -12.52
N ASP A 221 18.79 4.91 -12.04
CA ASP A 221 18.87 6.11 -12.85
C ASP A 221 19.74 7.14 -12.13
N SER A 222 20.99 7.30 -12.57
CA SER A 222 21.94 8.25 -11.99
C SER A 222 21.51 9.73 -12.09
N SER A 223 20.47 10.04 -12.85
CA SER A 223 19.91 11.38 -12.96
C SER A 223 18.75 11.64 -11.99
N ALA A 224 18.17 10.59 -11.40
CA ALA A 224 17.10 10.70 -10.43
C ALA A 224 17.64 11.10 -9.04
N PRO A 225 16.83 11.81 -8.21
CA PRO A 225 17.12 11.96 -6.79
C PRO A 225 17.30 10.56 -6.18
N ASP A 226 18.44 10.31 -5.53
CA ASP A 226 18.81 8.99 -4.95
C ASP A 226 19.24 7.91 -5.95
N ASN A 227 19.61 8.29 -7.17
CA ASN A 227 20.14 7.43 -8.25
C ASN A 227 19.19 6.31 -8.71
N HIS A 228 17.89 6.45 -8.44
CA HIS A 228 16.90 5.45 -8.82
C HIS A 228 15.52 6.02 -9.10
N MET A 229 14.73 5.26 -9.84
CA MET A 229 13.35 5.58 -10.18
C MET A 229 12.49 4.33 -10.14
N THR A 230 11.17 4.53 -10.11
CA THR A 230 10.18 3.48 -10.29
C THR A 230 9.32 3.78 -11.51
N TYR A 231 8.93 2.75 -12.25
CA TYR A 231 7.98 2.87 -13.36
C TYR A 231 7.11 1.62 -13.44
N GLN A 232 5.92 1.75 -14.02
CA GLN A 232 5.04 0.62 -14.28
C GLN A 232 5.31 0.03 -15.67
N ASP A 233 5.31 -1.28 -15.79
CA ASP A 233 5.30 -2.01 -17.05
C ASP A 233 4.01 -2.84 -17.14
N PHE A 234 3.12 -2.42 -18.03
CA PHE A 234 1.79 -3.01 -18.21
C PHE A 234 1.76 -4.18 -19.20
N ARG A 235 2.91 -4.57 -19.75
CA ARG A 235 2.98 -5.80 -20.53
C ARG A 235 2.90 -6.99 -19.58
N PRO A 236 2.42 -8.15 -20.04
CA PRO A 236 2.57 -9.39 -19.27
C PRO A 236 4.06 -9.61 -18.97
N TYR A 237 4.43 -9.85 -17.70
CA TYR A 237 5.83 -9.97 -17.28
C TYR A 237 6.59 -11.04 -18.05
N GLU A 238 5.90 -12.08 -18.51
CA GLU A 238 6.44 -13.16 -19.34
C GLU A 238 7.01 -12.64 -20.67
N THR A 239 6.65 -11.44 -21.11
CA THR A 239 7.14 -10.83 -22.36
C THR A 239 8.46 -10.09 -22.22
N TYR A 240 8.86 -9.72 -21.00
CA TYR A 240 10.09 -8.96 -20.74
C TYR A 240 10.97 -9.54 -19.64
N VAL A 241 10.49 -10.54 -18.91
CA VAL A 241 11.29 -11.30 -17.96
C VAL A 241 12.01 -12.41 -18.69
N THR A 242 13.31 -12.52 -18.42
CA THR A 242 14.13 -13.66 -18.87
C THR A 242 14.52 -14.52 -17.68
N SER A 243 14.43 -15.84 -17.85
CA SER A 243 14.82 -16.80 -16.83
C SER A 243 16.22 -17.33 -17.11
N PHE A 244 17.03 -17.48 -16.06
CA PHE A 244 18.19 -18.35 -16.10
C PHE A 244 17.76 -19.74 -15.60
N GLY A 245 17.77 -20.75 -16.48
CA GLY A 245 17.14 -22.04 -16.17
C GLY A 245 15.66 -21.88 -15.81
N GLY A 246 15.18 -22.59 -14.79
CA GLY A 246 13.84 -22.44 -14.22
C GLY A 246 13.71 -21.43 -13.07
N THR A 247 14.69 -20.58 -12.75
CA THR A 247 14.67 -19.77 -11.52
C THR A 247 13.45 -18.83 -11.43
N HIS A 248 13.06 -18.20 -12.55
CA HIS A 248 11.90 -17.33 -12.60
C HIS A 248 10.56 -18.06 -12.33
N PRO A 249 10.19 -19.11 -13.10
CA PRO A 249 8.94 -19.83 -12.88
C PRO A 249 8.91 -20.60 -11.54
N HIS A 250 10.06 -20.94 -10.97
CA HIS A 250 10.09 -21.59 -9.66
C HIS A 250 9.86 -20.62 -8.50
N TYR A 251 10.45 -19.42 -8.52
CA TYR A 251 10.52 -18.60 -7.31
C TYR A 251 9.79 -17.27 -7.43
N THR A 252 10.01 -16.53 -8.52
CA THR A 252 9.46 -15.17 -8.64
C THR A 252 7.98 -15.16 -9.01
N GLU A 253 7.43 -16.23 -9.60
CA GLU A 253 5.98 -16.32 -9.83
C GLU A 253 5.17 -16.43 -8.52
N LEU A 254 5.80 -16.87 -7.42
CA LEU A 254 5.16 -16.93 -6.10
C LEU A 254 4.73 -15.55 -5.57
N ILE A 255 5.22 -14.46 -6.16
CA ILE A 255 4.91 -13.09 -5.74
C ILE A 255 3.87 -12.39 -6.63
N VAL A 256 3.34 -13.06 -7.66
CA VAL A 256 2.31 -12.47 -8.55
C VAL A 256 1.04 -12.18 -7.75
N ASP A 257 0.59 -10.93 -7.78
CA ASP A 257 -0.54 -10.42 -7.00
C ASP A 257 -0.40 -10.60 -5.48
N LYS A 258 0.85 -10.70 -5.00
CA LYS A 258 1.18 -10.81 -3.57
C LYS A 258 1.97 -9.59 -3.10
N PRO A 259 1.87 -9.24 -1.81
CA PRO A 259 2.82 -8.30 -1.21
C PRO A 259 4.23 -8.87 -1.28
N GLY A 260 5.18 -8.08 -1.79
CA GLY A 260 6.57 -8.47 -1.95
C GLY A 260 7.15 -8.10 -3.31
N ALA A 261 8.43 -8.40 -3.51
CA ALA A 261 9.14 -8.08 -4.73
C ALA A 261 10.17 -9.16 -5.12
N ALA A 262 10.35 -9.32 -6.43
CA ALA A 262 11.44 -10.08 -7.01
C ALA A 262 12.61 -9.14 -7.31
N TRP A 263 13.84 -9.61 -7.14
CA TRP A 263 15.06 -8.81 -7.27
C TRP A 263 16.08 -9.55 -8.12
N ASN A 264 16.58 -8.89 -9.15
CA ASN A 264 17.57 -9.42 -10.07
C ASN A 264 18.94 -9.44 -9.38
N ILE A 265 19.42 -10.63 -9.01
CA ILE A 265 20.70 -10.83 -8.31
C ILE A 265 21.90 -10.33 -9.12
N ASN A 266 21.82 -10.32 -10.45
CA ASN A 266 22.91 -9.82 -11.29
C ASN A 266 23.13 -8.32 -11.10
N SER A 267 22.07 -7.58 -10.75
CA SER A 267 22.14 -6.14 -10.44
C SER A 267 22.99 -5.90 -9.20
N LEU A 268 22.83 -6.73 -8.17
CA LEU A 268 23.68 -6.73 -6.97
C LEU A 268 25.14 -7.04 -7.32
N ARG A 269 25.38 -8.07 -8.14
CA ARG A 269 26.72 -8.52 -8.54
C ARG A 269 27.47 -7.53 -9.44
N SER A 270 26.80 -6.50 -9.96
CA SER A 270 27.40 -5.49 -10.85
C SER A 270 28.45 -4.57 -10.20
N GLY A 271 28.47 -4.50 -8.86
CA GLY A 271 29.45 -3.73 -8.09
C GLY A 271 29.32 -2.19 -8.23
N GLY A 272 30.21 -1.47 -7.56
CA GLY A 272 30.29 0.01 -7.63
C GLY A 272 29.01 0.72 -7.16
N LEU A 273 28.70 1.86 -7.80
CA LEU A 273 27.53 2.68 -7.46
C LEU A 273 26.21 1.92 -7.66
N ARG A 274 26.10 1.06 -8.67
CA ARG A 274 24.88 0.29 -8.93
C ARG A 274 24.55 -0.67 -7.80
N ALA A 275 25.53 -1.43 -7.32
CA ALA A 275 25.33 -2.33 -6.18
C ALA A 275 24.98 -1.57 -4.89
N GLN A 276 25.53 -0.36 -4.69
CA GLN A 276 25.16 0.50 -3.57
C GLN A 276 23.71 0.98 -3.68
N THR A 277 23.31 1.49 -4.84
CA THR A 277 21.93 1.93 -5.08
C THR A 277 20.93 0.77 -5.02
N PHE A 278 21.30 -0.42 -5.52
CA PHE A 278 20.51 -1.64 -5.32
C PHE A 278 20.30 -1.91 -3.83
N ALA A 279 21.36 -1.84 -3.02
CA ALA A 279 21.29 -2.05 -1.59
C ALA A 279 20.34 -1.07 -0.91
N ASP A 280 20.43 0.22 -1.27
CA ASP A 280 19.63 1.27 -0.63
C ASP A 280 18.14 1.12 -0.97
N ILE A 281 17.79 0.86 -2.23
CA ILE A 281 16.39 0.61 -2.63
C ILE A 281 15.86 -0.68 -2.03
N PHE A 282 16.67 -1.75 -2.05
CA PHE A 282 16.27 -3.03 -1.48
C PHE A 282 15.89 -2.84 -0.01
N VAL A 283 16.76 -2.19 0.78
CA VAL A 283 16.50 -1.88 2.19
C VAL A 283 15.25 -1.02 2.35
N ASP A 284 15.12 0.08 1.62
CA ASP A 284 13.98 1.00 1.71
C ASP A 284 12.64 0.28 1.44
N ILE A 285 12.57 -0.49 0.35
CA ILE A 285 11.35 -1.24 0.00
C ILE A 285 11.08 -2.32 1.07
N LYS A 286 12.09 -3.03 1.58
CA LYS A 286 11.85 -4.11 2.56
C LYS A 286 11.38 -3.54 3.89
N VAL A 287 11.94 -2.42 4.33
CA VAL A 287 11.53 -1.71 5.55
C VAL A 287 10.10 -1.20 5.43
N LYS A 288 9.72 -0.64 4.27
CA LYS A 288 8.34 -0.22 3.97
C LYS A 288 7.36 -1.39 4.00
N GLU A 289 7.70 -2.50 3.34
CA GLU A 289 6.89 -3.71 3.35
C GLU A 289 6.69 -4.26 4.76
N ILE A 290 7.76 -4.39 5.55
CA ILE A 290 7.69 -4.84 6.94
C ILE A 290 6.81 -3.89 7.77
N SER A 291 6.98 -2.59 7.58
CA SER A 291 6.24 -1.55 8.32
C SER A 291 4.75 -1.50 8.00
N ASN A 292 4.38 -1.81 6.77
CA ASN A 292 3.00 -1.78 6.29
C ASN A 292 2.27 -3.12 6.55
N GLY A 293 3.00 -4.24 6.60
CA GLY A 293 2.45 -5.58 6.78
C GLY A 293 1.82 -6.18 5.51
N THR A 294 1.11 -7.31 5.64
CA THR A 294 0.55 -8.10 4.51
C THR A 294 -0.64 -7.46 3.77
N GLY A 295 -0.96 -6.19 4.03
CA GLY A 295 -1.80 -5.39 3.14
C GLY A 295 -0.94 -4.83 1.99
N GLY A 296 -0.80 -5.57 0.89
CA GLY A 296 -0.04 -5.11 -0.28
C GLY A 296 -0.81 -4.09 -1.14
N PRO A 297 -0.23 -3.57 -2.24
CA PRO A 297 1.13 -3.05 -2.39
C PRO A 297 1.10 -1.55 -2.80
N SER A 298 1.93 -0.71 -2.16
CA SER A 298 2.21 0.66 -2.62
C SER A 298 3.61 0.73 -3.20
N GLY A 299 3.72 1.01 -4.51
CA GLY A 299 4.98 1.35 -5.17
C GLY A 299 5.59 2.65 -4.62
N GLY A 300 6.92 2.71 -4.52
CA GLY A 300 7.65 3.94 -4.24
C GLY A 300 7.51 4.96 -5.38
N GLY A 301 7.76 6.25 -5.20
CA GLY A 301 8.25 6.98 -4.04
C GLY A 301 8.03 8.49 -4.24
N GLY A 302 8.30 9.23 -3.18
CA GLY A 302 8.10 10.67 -3.08
C GLY A 302 7.49 10.99 -1.73
N THR A 303 8.21 11.74 -0.91
CA THR A 303 7.84 12.22 0.43
C THR A 303 6.34 12.54 0.57
N VAL A 304 5.56 11.65 1.20
CA VAL A 304 4.16 11.94 1.55
C VAL A 304 3.89 11.44 2.96
N ARG A 305 3.39 12.36 3.78
CA ARG A 305 2.83 12.11 5.11
C ARG A 305 1.73 11.05 4.93
N VAL A 306 1.83 9.90 5.58
CA VAL A 306 0.77 8.87 5.50
C VAL A 306 -0.43 9.37 6.30
N GLY A 307 -1.37 10.01 5.60
CA GLY A 307 -2.76 10.17 6.03
C GLY A 307 -3.45 8.81 6.01
N GLY A 308 -4.53 8.67 6.80
CA GLY A 308 -5.38 7.47 6.78
C GLY A 308 -6.10 7.26 5.43
N PRO A 309 -7.03 6.30 5.34
CA PRO A 309 -7.84 6.05 4.15
C PRO A 309 -8.31 7.35 3.46
N GLU A 310 -8.06 7.46 2.16
CA GLU A 310 -8.48 8.62 1.36
C GLU A 310 -9.87 8.34 0.77
N ALA A 311 -10.84 9.20 1.03
CA ALA A 311 -12.16 9.19 0.38
C ALA A 311 -12.48 10.57 -0.19
N GLY A 312 -13.21 10.63 -1.31
CA GLY A 312 -13.31 11.89 -2.07
C GLY A 312 -13.99 11.75 -3.43
N GLY A 313 -14.11 12.84 -4.19
CA GLY A 313 -14.55 12.74 -5.58
C GLY A 313 -14.64 14.04 -6.38
N ASP A 314 -14.73 13.85 -7.71
CA ASP A 314 -15.51 14.60 -8.72
C ASP A 314 -15.40 13.95 -10.13
N PRO A 315 -16.48 13.76 -10.92
CA PRO A 315 -17.79 13.27 -10.47
C PRO A 315 -17.74 11.80 -10.00
N HIS A 316 -16.53 11.24 -10.02
CA HIS A 316 -16.17 9.92 -9.55
C HIS A 316 -15.98 9.96 -8.03
N ILE A 317 -16.90 9.34 -7.29
CA ILE A 317 -16.90 9.30 -5.82
C ILE A 317 -16.30 7.97 -5.36
N THR A 318 -15.27 8.06 -4.52
CA THR A 318 -14.68 6.92 -3.81
C THR A 318 -15.16 6.93 -2.37
N THR A 319 -15.86 5.87 -1.98
CA THR A 319 -16.33 5.66 -0.60
C THR A 319 -15.19 5.32 0.36
N TRP A 320 -15.46 5.36 1.67
CA TRP A 320 -14.49 5.02 2.71
C TRP A 320 -13.83 3.64 2.49
N ASN A 321 -12.54 3.56 2.81
CA ASN A 321 -11.71 2.37 2.61
C ASN A 321 -11.67 1.85 1.16
N HIS A 322 -11.98 2.69 0.18
CA HIS A 322 -12.01 2.36 -1.25
C HIS A 322 -12.93 1.18 -1.60
N LYS A 323 -14.04 1.01 -0.87
CA LYS A 323 -14.89 -0.15 -1.05
C LYS A 323 -15.72 -0.10 -2.34
N GLU A 324 -16.25 1.08 -2.64
CA GLU A 324 -17.00 1.38 -3.86
C GLU A 324 -16.44 2.64 -4.52
N HIS A 325 -16.42 2.61 -5.86
CA HIS A 325 -16.09 3.72 -6.74
C HIS A 325 -17.21 3.91 -7.75
N TYR A 326 -17.91 5.05 -7.71
CA TYR A 326 -19.13 5.26 -8.49
C TYR A 326 -19.23 6.67 -9.08
N GLU A 327 -20.15 6.86 -10.02
CA GLU A 327 -20.41 8.12 -10.68
C GLU A 327 -21.85 8.57 -10.37
N TYR A 328 -22.03 9.84 -10.00
CA TYR A 328 -23.35 10.47 -9.87
C TYR A 328 -23.40 11.75 -10.71
N HIS A 329 -24.38 11.83 -11.60
CA HIS A 329 -24.53 12.95 -12.53
C HIS A 329 -25.80 13.76 -12.31
N GLY A 330 -26.01 14.27 -11.10
CA GLY A 330 -27.08 15.24 -10.80
C GLY A 330 -26.55 16.67 -10.71
N GLN A 331 -27.39 17.68 -10.93
CA GLN A 331 -27.11 19.07 -10.58
C GLN A 331 -28.00 19.51 -9.42
N CYS A 332 -27.38 19.79 -8.28
CA CYS A 332 -27.97 20.30 -7.04
C CYS A 332 -26.87 20.45 -5.97
N ASP A 333 -27.25 20.83 -4.76
CA ASP A 333 -26.39 20.75 -3.58
C ASP A 333 -26.55 19.37 -2.91
N LEU A 334 -25.44 18.71 -2.59
CA LEU A 334 -25.39 17.37 -2.01
C LEU A 334 -24.60 17.34 -0.69
N VAL A 335 -24.97 16.45 0.22
CA VAL A 335 -24.26 16.19 1.47
C VAL A 335 -23.21 15.10 1.23
N MET A 336 -21.96 15.50 1.06
CA MET A 336 -20.85 14.57 0.89
C MET A 336 -20.49 13.88 2.20
N VAL A 337 -20.34 14.67 3.27
CA VAL A 337 -20.03 14.20 4.63
C VAL A 337 -20.77 15.02 5.68
N LYS A 338 -21.26 14.33 6.70
CA LYS A 338 -21.87 14.90 7.89
C LYS A 338 -21.44 14.08 9.11
N ASP A 339 -20.81 14.74 10.07
CA ASP A 339 -20.49 14.19 11.39
C ASP A 339 -20.73 15.27 12.45
N PRO A 340 -21.90 15.30 13.11
CA PRO A 340 -22.19 16.28 14.16
C PRO A 340 -21.31 16.11 15.41
N THR A 341 -20.63 14.98 15.57
CA THR A 341 -19.80 14.66 16.75
C THR A 341 -18.31 14.94 16.54
N PHE A 342 -17.93 15.33 15.33
CA PHE A 342 -16.55 15.62 14.94
C PHE A 342 -15.86 16.54 15.95
N ALA A 343 -14.62 16.19 16.30
CA ALA A 343 -13.72 17.00 17.13
C ALA A 343 -14.34 17.49 18.45
N ASP A 344 -14.91 16.58 19.24
CA ASP A 344 -15.59 16.87 20.52
C ASP A 344 -16.89 17.67 20.35
N GLY A 345 -17.61 17.45 19.25
CA GLY A 345 -18.90 18.09 18.98
C GLY A 345 -18.84 19.45 18.29
N LEU A 346 -17.69 19.84 17.73
CA LEU A 346 -17.62 20.97 16.79
C LEU A 346 -18.46 20.71 15.54
N GLY A 347 -18.56 19.44 15.15
CA GLY A 347 -19.29 19.03 13.97
C GLY A 347 -18.50 19.30 12.68
N LEU A 348 -18.72 18.44 11.67
CA LEU A 348 -18.16 18.55 10.33
C LEU A 348 -19.28 18.35 9.32
N TYR A 349 -19.44 19.31 8.42
CA TYR A 349 -20.41 19.26 7.32
C TYR A 349 -19.67 19.63 6.04
N VAL A 350 -19.71 18.76 5.05
CA VAL A 350 -19.11 18.98 3.73
C VAL A 350 -20.23 18.85 2.71
N HIS A 351 -20.62 19.98 2.14
CA HIS A 351 -21.58 20.04 1.04
C HIS A 351 -20.83 20.29 -0.26
N ILE A 352 -21.25 19.61 -1.33
CA ILE A 352 -20.73 19.81 -2.68
C ILE A 352 -21.87 20.32 -3.56
N ARG A 353 -21.55 21.22 -4.49
CA ARG A 353 -22.49 21.74 -5.48
C ARG A 353 -22.08 21.24 -6.84
N THR A 354 -22.94 20.44 -7.45
CA THR A 354 -22.68 19.86 -8.76
C THR A 354 -23.39 20.64 -9.86
N LYS A 355 -22.80 20.66 -11.06
CA LYS A 355 -23.32 21.34 -12.24
C LYS A 355 -23.27 20.40 -13.45
N ILE A 356 -24.38 20.29 -14.17
CA ILE A 356 -24.50 19.41 -15.33
C ILE A 356 -23.98 20.11 -16.58
N VAL A 357 -23.27 19.35 -17.40
CA VAL A 357 -22.88 19.67 -18.76
C VAL A 357 -23.39 18.56 -19.68
N ARG A 358 -24.54 18.80 -20.33
CA ARG A 358 -25.21 17.88 -21.27
C ARG A 358 -25.54 16.52 -20.64
N TYR A 359 -24.60 15.58 -20.65
CA TYR A 359 -24.76 14.18 -20.22
C TYR A 359 -23.91 13.79 -19.00
N TRP A 360 -23.07 14.70 -18.49
CA TRP A 360 -22.22 14.50 -17.31
C TRP A 360 -22.35 15.71 -16.37
N SER A 361 -21.74 15.65 -15.19
CA SER A 361 -21.64 16.78 -14.24
C SER A 361 -20.26 16.82 -13.60
N TYR A 362 -19.94 17.94 -12.96
CA TYR A 362 -18.79 18.09 -12.08
C TYR A 362 -19.19 18.85 -10.81
N ILE A 363 -18.33 18.86 -9.80
CA ILE A 363 -18.44 19.65 -8.59
C ILE A 363 -17.85 21.02 -8.90
N GLN A 364 -18.71 22.04 -8.91
CA GLN A 364 -18.34 23.43 -9.15
C GLN A 364 -17.81 24.10 -7.87
N SER A 365 -18.35 23.72 -6.71
CA SER A 365 -17.92 24.26 -5.42
C SER A 365 -18.09 23.26 -4.29
N VAL A 366 -17.27 23.43 -3.26
CA VAL A 366 -17.39 22.75 -1.97
C VAL A 366 -17.57 23.79 -0.88
N ALA A 367 -18.47 23.52 0.06
CA ALA A 367 -18.61 24.29 1.28
C ALA A 367 -18.45 23.38 2.49
N ILE A 368 -17.51 23.73 3.36
CA ILE A 368 -17.15 23.00 4.56
C ILE A 368 -17.55 23.84 5.77
N ARG A 369 -18.24 23.24 6.74
CA ARG A 369 -18.50 23.84 8.04
C ARG A 369 -17.87 23.01 9.14
N ILE A 370 -17.09 23.66 9.99
CA ILE A 370 -16.60 23.13 11.26
C ILE A 370 -16.95 24.16 12.32
N ASP A 371 -17.64 23.74 13.38
CA ASP A 371 -18.19 24.67 14.37
C ASP A 371 -19.10 25.72 13.70
N ASP A 372 -18.90 27.00 14.00
CA ASP A 372 -19.63 28.12 13.38
C ASP A 372 -18.95 28.66 12.11
N ASP A 373 -17.73 28.20 11.80
CA ASP A 373 -16.98 28.66 10.63
C ASP A 373 -17.39 27.89 9.37
N VAL A 374 -17.61 28.62 8.28
CA VAL A 374 -17.90 28.10 6.93
C VAL A 374 -16.80 28.53 5.97
N LEU A 375 -16.27 27.58 5.21
CA LEU A 375 -15.33 27.82 4.12
C LEU A 375 -15.92 27.25 2.83
N GLU A 376 -16.27 28.13 1.92
CA GLU A 376 -16.67 27.78 0.56
C GLU A 376 -15.52 28.05 -0.39
N ILE A 377 -15.29 27.13 -1.33
CA ILE A 377 -14.28 27.23 -2.38
C ILE A 377 -14.94 26.87 -3.71
N GLU A 378 -14.76 27.71 -4.72
CA GLU A 378 -15.35 27.57 -6.05
C GLU A 378 -14.26 27.49 -7.14
N GLY A 379 -14.47 26.65 -8.14
CA GLY A 379 -13.65 26.60 -9.35
C GLY A 379 -14.07 27.67 -10.37
N SER A 380 -13.13 28.08 -11.23
CA SER A 380 -13.40 29.07 -12.29
C SER A 380 -13.14 28.49 -13.68
N ALA A 381 -14.09 28.66 -14.60
CA ALA A 381 -13.96 28.23 -15.99
C ALA A 381 -13.12 29.21 -16.84
N ASP A 382 -12.77 30.38 -16.29
CA ASP A 382 -11.89 31.33 -16.99
C ASP A 382 -10.43 30.86 -16.85
N ALA A 383 -9.85 30.42 -17.97
CA ALA A 383 -8.48 29.93 -18.04
C ALA A 383 -7.41 30.98 -17.65
N HIS A 384 -7.78 32.25 -17.53
CA HIS A 384 -6.89 33.36 -17.13
C HIS A 384 -7.13 33.85 -15.70
N ASP A 385 -8.07 33.25 -14.99
CA ASP A 385 -8.44 33.64 -13.64
C ASP A 385 -7.52 32.99 -12.61
N ASP A 386 -6.48 33.73 -12.23
CA ASP A 386 -5.54 33.33 -11.19
C ASP A 386 -6.00 33.70 -9.77
N GLN A 387 -7.22 34.20 -9.62
CA GLN A 387 -7.76 34.58 -8.33
C GLN A 387 -8.21 33.35 -7.52
N ALA A 388 -8.27 33.54 -6.21
CA ALA A 388 -8.76 32.54 -5.30
C ALA A 388 -10.25 32.82 -5.03
N HIS A 389 -11.15 32.00 -5.56
CA HIS A 389 -12.58 32.11 -5.28
C HIS A 389 -12.91 31.28 -4.06
N TYR A 390 -12.91 31.94 -2.91
CA TYR A 390 -13.33 31.34 -1.66
C TYR A 390 -14.03 32.38 -0.79
N TRP A 391 -14.93 31.89 0.06
CA TRP A 391 -15.63 32.68 1.04
C TRP A 391 -15.42 32.03 2.40
N LYS A 392 -14.89 32.80 3.34
CA LYS A 392 -14.86 32.40 4.75
C LYS A 392 -15.96 33.15 5.46
N ASN A 393 -16.90 32.44 6.06
CA ASN A 393 -18.07 33.01 6.72
C ASN A 393 -18.83 33.99 5.82
N PHE A 394 -18.99 33.62 4.54
CA PHE A 394 -19.62 34.42 3.48
C PHE A 394 -18.89 35.73 3.11
N GLU A 395 -17.70 35.97 3.67
CA GLU A 395 -16.81 37.05 3.25
C GLU A 395 -15.88 36.57 2.14
N TYR A 396 -15.97 37.19 0.97
CA TYR A 396 -15.13 36.88 -0.17
C TYR A 396 -13.65 37.16 0.17
N GLN A 397 -12.81 36.14 0.00
CA GLN A 397 -11.39 36.17 0.35
C GLN A 397 -11.11 36.62 1.80
N GLY A 398 -11.98 36.25 2.73
CA GLY A 398 -11.74 36.47 4.17
C GLY A 398 -10.45 35.82 4.66
N ASP A 399 -9.92 36.24 5.81
CA ASP A 399 -8.64 35.76 6.34
C ASP A 399 -8.61 34.23 6.52
N LEU A 400 -7.76 33.54 5.75
CA LEU A 400 -7.72 32.08 5.64
C LEU A 400 -6.48 31.45 6.28
N ASP A 401 -5.71 32.14 7.13
CA ASP A 401 -4.57 31.48 7.81
C ASP A 401 -5.03 30.29 8.69
N THR A 402 -6.26 30.37 9.20
CA THR A 402 -6.93 29.31 9.95
C THR A 402 -8.41 29.19 9.59
N PHE A 403 -8.99 28.02 9.83
CA PHE A 403 -10.42 27.71 9.67
C PHE A 403 -10.88 26.86 10.85
N ALA A 404 -11.83 27.36 11.65
CA ALA A 404 -12.26 26.73 12.91
C ALA A 404 -11.09 26.39 13.87
N GLY A 405 -10.03 27.21 13.86
CA GLY A 405 -8.81 26.98 14.65
C GLY A 405 -7.83 25.96 14.05
N PHE A 406 -8.14 25.35 12.90
CA PHE A 406 -7.21 24.50 12.15
C PHE A 406 -6.39 25.32 11.15
N PRO A 407 -5.07 25.11 11.04
CA PRO A 407 -4.25 25.77 10.02
C PRO A 407 -4.72 25.43 8.61
N VAL A 408 -4.75 26.42 7.73
CA VAL A 408 -5.01 26.20 6.30
C VAL A 408 -3.80 26.64 5.49
N THR A 409 -3.39 25.78 4.55
CA THR A 409 -2.33 26.11 3.59
C THR A 409 -2.90 26.16 2.20
N GLN A 410 -2.59 27.23 1.46
CA GLN A 410 -2.92 27.37 0.05
C GLN A 410 -1.67 27.18 -0.82
N LYS A 411 -1.80 26.41 -1.90
CA LYS A 411 -0.78 26.27 -2.94
C LYS A 411 -1.40 26.58 -4.30
N LEU A 412 -0.64 27.27 -5.15
CA LEU A 412 -1.00 27.55 -6.54
C LEU A 412 0.03 26.93 -7.49
N PRO A 413 -0.04 25.60 -7.75
CA PRO A 413 0.90 24.95 -8.67
C PRO A 413 0.92 25.55 -10.09
N SER A 414 -0.22 26.04 -10.58
CA SER A 414 -0.35 26.75 -11.85
C SER A 414 -1.58 27.68 -11.80
N VAL A 415 -1.77 28.54 -12.81
CA VAL A 415 -2.95 29.44 -12.86
C VAL A 415 -4.29 28.70 -12.88
N TYR A 416 -4.30 27.44 -13.32
CA TYR A 416 -5.48 26.58 -13.40
C TYR A 416 -5.52 25.49 -12.32
N LYS A 417 -4.53 25.42 -11.43
CA LYS A 417 -4.45 24.43 -10.35
C LYS A 417 -4.27 25.12 -9.02
N ARG A 418 -5.17 24.88 -8.08
CA ARG A 418 -5.06 25.36 -6.71
C ARG A 418 -5.29 24.23 -5.72
N THR A 419 -4.64 24.28 -4.57
CA THR A 419 -4.85 23.33 -3.49
C THR A 419 -5.01 24.06 -2.18
N TYR A 420 -6.03 23.69 -1.42
CA TYR A 420 -6.23 24.09 -0.03
C TYR A 420 -6.10 22.86 0.84
N THR A 421 -5.29 22.94 1.89
CA THR A 421 -5.12 21.86 2.87
C THR A 421 -5.49 22.39 4.24
N ILE A 422 -6.53 21.82 4.85
CA ILE A 422 -6.95 22.06 6.23
C ILE A 422 -6.27 20.99 7.10
N ASP A 423 -5.28 21.40 7.89
CA ASP A 423 -4.49 20.49 8.73
C ASP A 423 -5.21 20.19 10.05
N LEU A 424 -5.67 18.96 10.22
CA LEU A 424 -6.40 18.54 11.42
C LEU A 424 -5.46 18.04 12.54
N SER A 425 -4.14 18.10 12.35
CA SER A 425 -3.13 17.51 13.24
C SER A 425 -3.16 18.03 14.68
N SER A 426 -3.73 19.22 14.91
CA SER A 426 -3.91 19.78 16.25
C SER A 426 -4.81 18.92 17.14
N LYS A 427 -5.75 18.17 16.55
CA LYS A 427 -6.64 17.21 17.24
C LYS A 427 -6.43 15.77 16.78
N PHE A 428 -6.13 15.56 15.50
CA PHE A 428 -5.99 14.25 14.87
C PHE A 428 -4.66 14.19 14.11
N PRO A 429 -3.56 13.77 14.78
CA PRO A 429 -2.22 13.82 14.21
C PRO A 429 -2.13 13.19 12.82
N GLY A 430 -1.65 13.97 11.84
CA GLY A 430 -1.40 13.52 10.47
C GLY A 430 -2.65 13.40 9.58
N GLN A 431 -3.82 13.81 10.06
CA GLN A 431 -5.06 13.82 9.27
C GLN A 431 -5.31 15.22 8.69
N GLU A 432 -5.93 15.29 7.51
CA GLU A 432 -6.19 16.55 6.81
C GLU A 432 -7.38 16.45 5.86
N ILE A 433 -7.92 17.62 5.49
CA ILE A 433 -8.90 17.75 4.40
C ILE A 433 -8.23 18.54 3.28
N THR A 434 -8.23 18.00 2.07
CA THR A 434 -7.61 18.65 0.92
C THR A 434 -8.66 18.95 -0.15
N ILE A 435 -8.68 20.18 -0.63
CA ILE A 435 -9.51 20.65 -1.74
C ILE A 435 -8.58 20.99 -2.89
N GLN A 436 -8.81 20.39 -4.06
CA GLN A 436 -8.01 20.62 -5.27
C GLN A 436 -8.91 21.23 -6.34
N LEU A 437 -8.46 22.34 -6.92
CA LEU A 437 -9.10 22.98 -8.06
C LEU A 437 -8.36 22.63 -9.32
N TYR A 438 -9.12 22.32 -10.36
CA TYR A 438 -8.66 22.14 -11.72
C TYR A 438 -9.58 22.91 -12.66
N LYS A 439 -9.23 24.16 -13.01
CA LYS A 439 -10.15 25.10 -13.69
C LYS A 439 -11.45 25.21 -12.89
N GLU A 440 -12.60 24.88 -13.48
CA GLU A 440 -13.91 24.89 -12.83
C GLU A 440 -14.22 23.66 -11.95
N PHE A 441 -13.36 22.63 -11.97
CA PHE A 441 -13.58 21.37 -11.24
C PHE A 441 -13.03 21.47 -9.84
N VAL A 442 -13.78 20.93 -8.88
CA VAL A 442 -13.43 20.91 -7.47
C VAL A 442 -13.40 19.48 -6.96
N ARG A 443 -12.22 19.02 -6.61
CA ARG A 443 -12.04 17.72 -5.97
C ARG A 443 -11.88 17.87 -4.46
N VAL A 444 -12.63 17.09 -3.70
CA VAL A 444 -12.53 17.03 -2.24
C VAL A 444 -11.88 15.70 -1.83
N LYS A 445 -10.87 15.75 -0.97
CA LYS A 445 -10.23 14.58 -0.36
C LYS A 445 -10.25 14.68 1.16
N LEU A 446 -10.73 13.63 1.80
CA LEU A 446 -10.72 13.45 3.24
C LEU A 446 -9.65 12.41 3.58
N ASN A 447 -8.50 12.89 4.03
CA ASN A 447 -7.32 12.08 4.34
C ASN A 447 -7.33 11.79 5.85
N GLY A 448 -7.96 10.69 6.25
CA GLY A 448 -8.37 10.46 7.63
C GLY A 448 -8.52 9.00 7.98
N ASN A 449 -8.32 8.67 9.26
CA ASN A 449 -8.66 7.35 9.79
C ASN A 449 -10.02 7.36 10.54
N GLU A 450 -10.40 6.21 11.12
CA GLU A 450 -11.65 6.06 11.87
C GLU A 450 -11.76 7.05 13.04
N GLN A 451 -10.64 7.49 13.62
CA GLN A 451 -10.67 8.43 14.75
C GLN A 451 -11.27 9.78 14.36
N VAL A 452 -11.04 10.22 13.11
CA VAL A 452 -11.47 11.54 12.62
C VAL A 452 -12.77 11.47 11.83
N PHE A 453 -12.99 10.42 11.03
CA PHE A 453 -14.16 10.30 10.14
C PHE A 453 -15.05 9.09 10.45
N GLY A 454 -14.80 8.33 11.51
CA GLY A 454 -15.50 7.08 11.80
C GLY A 454 -17.01 7.20 12.05
N ASN A 455 -17.52 8.39 12.36
CA ASN A 455 -18.94 8.67 12.59
C ASN A 455 -19.60 9.42 11.41
N SER A 456 -18.88 9.64 10.32
CA SER A 456 -19.41 10.34 9.16
C SER A 456 -20.49 9.55 8.43
N VAL A 457 -21.50 10.24 7.95
CA VAL A 457 -22.51 9.75 7.01
C VAL A 457 -22.59 10.69 5.80
N GLY A 458 -23.10 10.19 4.67
CA GLY A 458 -23.23 10.98 3.43
C GLY A 458 -22.95 10.13 2.19
N LEU A 459 -22.64 10.80 1.08
CA LEU A 459 -22.28 10.16 -0.19
C LEU A 459 -21.07 9.22 -0.10
N LEU A 460 -20.18 9.42 0.88
CA LEU A 460 -19.03 8.54 1.09
C LEU A 460 -19.38 7.23 1.82
N GLY A 461 -20.63 7.07 2.26
CA GLY A 461 -21.12 5.91 2.98
C GLY A 461 -20.74 5.89 4.46
N ASP A 462 -21.00 4.76 5.12
CA ASP A 462 -20.59 4.49 6.49
C ASP A 462 -19.11 4.08 6.54
N TYR A 463 -18.32 4.78 7.36
CA TYR A 463 -16.87 4.57 7.41
C TYR A 463 -16.49 3.13 7.82
N LYS A 464 -17.21 2.55 8.77
CA LYS A 464 -16.82 1.28 9.41
C LYS A 464 -17.18 0.06 8.56
N THR A 465 -18.31 0.11 7.89
CA THR A 465 -18.84 -0.98 7.07
C THR A 465 -18.60 -0.78 5.58
N GLY A 466 -18.30 0.45 5.16
CA GLY A 466 -18.20 0.89 3.77
C GLY A 466 -19.53 0.80 3.02
N LYS A 467 -20.67 0.62 3.70
CA LYS A 467 -21.98 0.55 3.04
C LYS A 467 -22.47 1.94 2.68
N THR A 468 -23.07 2.08 1.51
CA THR A 468 -23.83 3.27 1.10
C THR A 468 -25.21 3.22 1.76
N LEU A 469 -25.46 4.13 2.70
CA LEU A 469 -26.67 4.14 3.52
C LEU A 469 -27.54 5.36 3.21
N ALA A 470 -28.84 5.19 3.35
CA ALA A 470 -29.79 6.31 3.39
C ALA A 470 -29.64 7.12 4.69
N ARG A 471 -30.34 8.25 4.79
CA ARG A 471 -30.29 9.13 5.97
C ARG A 471 -30.84 8.49 7.25
N ASP A 472 -31.60 7.40 7.13
CA ASP A 472 -32.06 6.61 8.27
C ASP A 472 -30.94 5.79 8.94
N GLY A 473 -29.77 5.70 8.30
CA GLY A 473 -28.59 4.98 8.78
C GLY A 473 -28.72 3.46 8.74
N VAL A 474 -29.76 2.91 8.12
CA VAL A 474 -30.04 1.46 8.10
C VAL A 474 -30.36 0.92 6.71
N THR A 475 -31.02 1.71 5.87
CA THR A 475 -31.37 1.31 4.51
C THR A 475 -30.13 1.40 3.63
N VAL A 476 -29.73 0.27 3.04
CA VAL A 476 -28.61 0.21 2.09
C VAL A 476 -29.11 0.63 0.71
N LEU A 477 -28.39 1.53 0.05
CA LEU A 477 -28.71 2.03 -1.29
C LEU A 477 -27.60 1.61 -2.26
N ASP A 478 -27.85 0.54 -3.01
CA ASP A 478 -26.91 0.01 -4.00
C ASP A 478 -27.06 0.70 -5.39
N ASP A 479 -28.15 1.46 -5.60
CA ASP A 479 -28.30 2.33 -6.76
C ASP A 479 -27.73 3.72 -6.44
N PHE A 480 -26.68 4.11 -7.17
CA PHE A 480 -25.97 5.37 -6.90
C PHE A 480 -26.76 6.61 -7.32
N THR A 481 -27.76 6.47 -8.20
CA THR A 481 -28.69 7.56 -8.51
C THR A 481 -29.60 7.83 -7.33
N ASP A 482 -30.17 6.76 -6.75
CA ASP A 482 -31.00 6.83 -5.56
C ASP A 482 -30.19 7.34 -4.36
N LEU A 483 -28.93 6.90 -4.21
CA LEU A 483 -28.02 7.39 -3.17
C LEU A 483 -27.78 8.91 -3.30
N GLY A 484 -27.48 9.39 -4.50
CA GLY A 484 -27.26 10.82 -4.70
C GLY A 484 -28.51 11.66 -4.44
N ASP A 485 -29.68 11.16 -4.83
CA ASP A 485 -30.96 11.86 -4.59
C ASP A 485 -31.34 11.86 -3.10
N GLU A 486 -31.10 10.75 -2.40
CA GLU A 486 -31.27 10.65 -0.95
C GLU A 486 -30.40 11.69 -0.21
N TRP A 487 -29.19 11.94 -0.69
CA TRP A 487 -28.24 12.88 -0.08
C TRP A 487 -28.29 14.30 -0.67
N GLN A 488 -29.35 14.67 -1.39
CA GLN A 488 -29.63 16.08 -1.71
C GLN A 488 -29.80 16.91 -0.42
N VAL A 489 -29.16 18.08 -0.34
CA VAL A 489 -29.23 18.95 0.84
C VAL A 489 -30.67 19.32 1.17
N LEU A 490 -31.08 19.05 2.42
CA LEU A 490 -32.42 19.34 2.90
C LEU A 490 -32.51 20.74 3.54
N PRO A 491 -33.71 21.38 3.57
CA PRO A 491 -33.89 22.66 4.26
C PRO A 491 -33.63 22.62 5.78
N SER A 492 -33.60 21.44 6.37
CA SER A 492 -33.26 21.22 7.79
C SER A 492 -31.74 21.14 8.03
N GLU A 493 -30.94 21.12 6.98
CA GLU A 493 -29.48 21.08 7.03
C GLU A 493 -28.90 22.49 6.89
N PRO A 494 -27.68 22.74 7.41
CA PRO A 494 -27.12 24.08 7.39
C PRO A 494 -26.89 24.56 5.95
N THR A 495 -27.28 25.79 5.67
CA THR A 495 -26.95 26.45 4.40
C THR A 495 -25.49 26.87 4.45
N LEU A 496 -24.66 26.26 3.59
CA LEU A 496 -23.21 26.49 3.60
C LEU A 496 -22.72 27.36 2.44
N PHE A 497 -23.44 27.37 1.32
CA PHE A 497 -23.07 28.18 0.17
C PHE A 497 -23.56 29.63 0.34
N HIS A 498 -22.73 30.59 -0.04
CA HIS A 498 -23.03 32.02 0.00
C HIS A 498 -24.18 32.40 -0.94
N GLU A 499 -24.30 31.69 -2.07
CA GLU A 499 -25.37 31.85 -3.03
C GLU A 499 -26.29 30.63 -3.08
N ILE A 500 -27.58 30.90 -3.25
CA ILE A 500 -28.60 29.88 -3.49
C ILE A 500 -28.58 29.49 -4.97
N ALA A 501 -28.31 28.22 -5.25
CA ALA A 501 -28.45 27.64 -6.58
C ALA A 501 -29.68 26.73 -6.65
N HIS A 502 -30.31 26.65 -7.82
CA HIS A 502 -31.42 25.75 -8.09
C HIS A 502 -30.93 24.49 -8.83
N PRO A 503 -31.54 23.32 -8.58
CA PRO A 503 -32.72 23.08 -7.72
C PRO A 503 -32.35 22.90 -6.23
N GLN A 504 -33.28 23.28 -5.35
CA GLN A 504 -33.21 22.98 -3.91
C GLN A 504 -34.38 22.08 -3.51
N PHE A 505 -34.17 21.15 -2.59
CA PHE A 505 -35.23 20.27 -2.09
C PHE A 505 -36.46 21.09 -1.66
N PRO A 506 -37.69 20.72 -2.06
CA PRO A 506 -38.11 19.44 -2.64
C PRO A 506 -38.03 19.36 -4.17
N GLU A 507 -37.47 20.36 -4.85
CA GLU A 507 -37.16 20.25 -6.27
C GLU A 507 -35.98 19.27 -6.43
N LEU A 508 -36.22 18.16 -7.14
CA LEU A 508 -35.23 17.11 -7.32
C LEU A 508 -34.03 17.62 -8.12
N CYS A 509 -32.87 17.03 -7.86
CA CYS A 509 -31.66 17.26 -8.65
C CYS A 509 -31.97 17.08 -10.15
N LEU A 510 -31.50 18.04 -10.96
CA LEU A 510 -31.62 17.90 -12.41
C LEU A 510 -30.80 16.69 -12.85
N LYS A 511 -31.34 15.89 -13.76
CA LYS A 511 -30.67 14.72 -14.34
C LYS A 511 -30.22 15.03 -15.77
N PRO A 512 -29.19 14.36 -16.28
CA PRO A 512 -28.73 14.58 -17.64
C PRO A 512 -29.77 14.05 -18.63
N GLU A 513 -29.92 14.71 -19.79
CA GLU A 513 -30.91 14.32 -20.80
C GLU A 513 -30.64 12.92 -21.38
N ASP A 514 -29.38 12.47 -21.34
CA ASP A 514 -28.93 11.13 -21.74
C ASP A 514 -28.05 10.51 -20.64
N PRO A 515 -28.65 9.78 -19.67
CA PRO A 515 -27.93 9.24 -18.51
C PRO A 515 -26.91 8.15 -18.86
N ARG A 516 -26.98 7.58 -20.07
CA ARG A 516 -26.08 6.50 -20.52
C ARG A 516 -24.86 7.03 -21.27
N GLY A 517 -24.80 8.35 -21.53
CA GLY A 517 -23.71 8.96 -22.28
C GLY A 517 -23.53 8.36 -23.68
N GLU A 518 -24.55 7.70 -24.26
CA GLU A 518 -24.46 7.09 -25.59
C GLU A 518 -24.21 8.23 -26.59
N ARG A 519 -22.94 8.44 -26.96
CA ARG A 519 -22.51 9.42 -27.98
C ARG A 519 -23.32 9.15 -29.25
N LYS A 520 -24.46 9.83 -29.41
CA LYS A 520 -25.19 9.87 -30.69
C LYS A 520 -24.23 10.52 -31.67
N ARG A 521 -23.60 9.67 -32.51
CA ARG A 521 -22.68 10.02 -33.60
C ARG A 521 -23.00 11.38 -34.21
N ARG A 522 -22.43 12.44 -33.65
CA ARG A 522 -22.19 13.72 -34.30
C ARG A 522 -20.68 13.84 -34.40
N LEU A 523 -20.15 13.23 -35.46
CA LEU A 523 -18.73 13.23 -35.82
C LEU A 523 -18.14 14.65 -36.03
N GLU A 524 -18.96 15.71 -35.93
CA GLU A 524 -18.56 17.10 -36.15
C GLU A 524 -18.17 17.87 -34.87
N GLU A 525 -18.41 17.35 -33.66
CA GLU A 525 -18.14 18.08 -32.39
C GLU A 525 -16.99 17.50 -31.52
N SER A 526 -16.42 16.34 -31.84
CA SER A 526 -15.30 15.76 -31.07
C SER A 526 -13.98 16.12 -31.73
N SER A 527 -13.23 17.07 -31.15
CA SER A 527 -11.88 17.43 -31.60
C SER A 527 -10.80 16.51 -31.03
N ILE A 528 -11.07 15.88 -29.88
CA ILE A 528 -10.17 14.91 -29.23
C ILE A 528 -10.71 13.49 -29.46
N SER A 529 -9.84 12.60 -29.93
CA SER A 529 -10.14 11.19 -30.08
C SER A 529 -9.93 10.41 -28.78
N GLU A 530 -10.54 9.24 -28.66
CA GLU A 530 -10.33 8.32 -27.51
C GLU A 530 -8.85 7.94 -27.37
N GLU A 531 -8.16 7.67 -28.48
CA GLU A 531 -6.72 7.39 -28.50
C GLU A 531 -5.88 8.57 -27.98
N ASP A 532 -6.24 9.81 -28.36
CA ASP A 532 -5.55 11.01 -27.87
C ASP A 532 -5.79 11.22 -26.37
N ALA A 533 -7.00 10.94 -25.89
CA ALA A 533 -7.33 11.01 -24.47
C ALA A 533 -6.59 9.95 -23.65
N GLU A 534 -6.60 8.68 -24.09
CA GLU A 534 -5.83 7.59 -23.48
C GLU A 534 -4.33 7.93 -23.41
N LYS A 535 -3.78 8.47 -24.49
CA LYS A 535 -2.39 8.89 -24.56
C LYS A 535 -2.07 10.05 -23.62
N ALA A 536 -2.98 11.00 -23.44
CA ALA A 536 -2.81 12.09 -22.49
C ALA A 536 -2.84 11.57 -21.03
N CYS A 537 -3.70 10.58 -20.76
CA CYS A 537 -3.91 9.99 -19.45
C CYS A 537 -2.90 8.90 -19.05
N VAL A 538 -2.06 8.43 -19.98
CA VAL A 538 -1.12 7.31 -19.80
C VAL A 538 -0.09 7.53 -18.67
N SER A 539 0.11 8.76 -18.23
CA SER A 539 1.02 9.11 -17.14
C SER A 539 0.48 8.78 -15.73
N LEU A 540 -0.83 8.51 -15.62
CA LEU A 540 -1.47 8.10 -14.38
C LEU A 540 -1.20 6.62 -14.09
N LYS A 541 -1.12 6.26 -12.80
CA LYS A 541 -0.63 4.95 -12.32
C LYS A 541 -1.75 3.98 -11.91
N ASP A 542 -2.94 4.49 -11.65
CA ASP A 542 -4.11 3.75 -11.16
C ASP A 542 -5.15 3.57 -12.28
N PRO A 543 -5.67 2.35 -12.54
CA PRO A 543 -6.62 2.11 -13.63
C PRO A 543 -7.94 2.87 -13.51
N LEU A 544 -8.43 3.10 -12.29
CA LEU A 544 -9.63 3.92 -12.09
C LEU A 544 -9.31 5.38 -12.41
N ALA A 545 -8.19 5.91 -11.91
CA ALA A 545 -7.73 7.24 -12.28
C ALA A 545 -7.46 7.41 -13.79
N ILE A 546 -7.00 6.37 -14.50
CA ILE A 546 -6.87 6.41 -15.97
C ILE A 546 -8.26 6.43 -16.63
N LYS A 547 -9.20 5.60 -16.18
CA LYS A 547 -10.57 5.55 -16.72
C LYS A 547 -11.26 6.89 -16.54
N ASP A 548 -11.26 7.41 -15.32
CA ASP A 548 -11.80 8.73 -14.99
C ASP A 548 -11.06 9.78 -15.82
N CYS A 549 -9.74 9.59 -16.02
CA CYS A 549 -8.96 10.50 -16.83
C CYS A 549 -9.43 10.64 -18.27
N VAL A 550 -9.55 9.50 -18.91
CA VAL A 550 -10.03 9.41 -20.27
C VAL A 550 -11.46 9.94 -20.34
N TYR A 551 -12.27 9.69 -19.32
CA TYR A 551 -13.62 10.21 -19.24
C TYR A 551 -13.66 11.74 -19.23
N ASP A 552 -13.01 12.47 -18.30
CA ASP A 552 -13.17 13.93 -18.34
C ASP A 552 -12.45 14.55 -19.53
N VAL A 553 -11.32 14.01 -20.02
CA VAL A 553 -10.69 14.54 -21.25
C VAL A 553 -11.66 14.42 -22.44
N LEU A 554 -12.40 13.31 -22.55
CA LEU A 554 -13.40 13.12 -23.60
C LEU A 554 -14.70 13.88 -23.33
N ALA A 555 -15.07 14.11 -22.08
CA ALA A 555 -16.30 14.81 -21.70
C ALA A 555 -16.15 16.33 -21.86
N THR A 556 -14.99 16.87 -21.47
CA THR A 556 -14.62 18.29 -21.58
C THR A 556 -14.08 18.66 -22.96
N GLN A 557 -13.60 17.67 -23.72
CA GLN A 557 -12.84 17.90 -24.96
C GLN A 557 -11.59 18.76 -24.70
N ASP A 558 -10.91 18.51 -23.58
CA ASP A 558 -9.74 19.26 -23.13
C ASP A 558 -8.65 18.33 -22.56
N VAL A 559 -7.54 18.16 -23.30
CA VAL A 559 -6.38 17.34 -22.86
C VAL A 559 -5.70 17.90 -21.63
N ASP A 560 -5.86 19.19 -21.37
CA ASP A 560 -5.29 19.79 -20.17
C ASP A 560 -6.09 19.38 -18.95
N MET A 561 -7.15 18.57 -19.00
CA MET A 561 -7.85 18.05 -17.81
C MET A 561 -7.16 16.86 -17.15
N VAL A 562 -6.01 16.39 -17.66
CA VAL A 562 -5.24 15.30 -17.05
C VAL A 562 -4.84 15.64 -15.60
N GLY A 563 -5.48 14.94 -14.67
CA GLY A 563 -5.27 14.98 -13.22
C GLY A 563 -6.37 15.72 -12.44
N ALA A 564 -7.51 16.02 -13.06
CA ALA A 564 -8.66 16.68 -12.41
C ALA A 564 -9.47 15.73 -11.50
N PHE A 565 -9.60 14.47 -11.90
CA PHE A 565 -10.36 13.35 -11.30
C PHE A 565 -9.90 12.97 -9.89
#